data_AF-A0A7C1GBE9-F1
#
_entry.id   AF-A0A7C1GBE9-F1
#
_cell.length_a   1.000
_cell.length_b   1.000
_cell.length_c   1.000
_cell.angle_alpha   90.00
_cell.angle_beta   90.00
_cell.angle_gamma   90.00
#
_symmetry.space_group_name_H-M   'P 1'
#
loop_
_entity.id
_entity.type
_entity.pdbx_description
1 polymer ?
#
loop_
_entity_poly.entity_id
_entity_poly.type
_entity_poly.pdbx_seq_one_letter_code
_entity_poly.pdbx_strand_id
1 'polypeptide(L)'
;MRVDAALVGATAVVAALLLLLAYARIEKGYTGTYDCYRAVNGEALMVSNNLSNFAQYSSSRFRVTLYFSNGTTLTRGAILPRAQCYTYYLTSDSRGVLVLVKVEG
;
A
#
# COMPACT_ATOMS: atom_id res chain seq x y z
N MET A 1 46.66 9.46 -26.71
CA MET A 1 45.37 10.19 -26.79
C MET A 1 44.16 9.31 -27.15
N ARG A 2 44.24 8.31 -28.04
CA ARG A 2 43.08 7.44 -28.38
C ARG A 2 42.61 6.50 -27.25
N VAL A 3 43.53 6.11 -26.35
CA VAL A 3 43.24 5.18 -25.25
C VAL A 3 42.42 5.86 -24.14
N ASP A 4 42.68 7.13 -23.84
CA ASP A 4 41.87 7.92 -22.89
C ASP A 4 40.43 8.10 -23.37
N ALA A 5 40.23 8.38 -24.66
CA ALA A 5 38.88 8.53 -25.21
C ALA A 5 38.08 7.21 -25.15
N ALA A 6 38.73 6.07 -25.37
CA ALA A 6 38.11 4.76 -25.25
C ALA A 6 37.75 4.41 -23.80
N LEU A 7 38.62 4.75 -22.85
CA LEU A 7 38.38 4.53 -21.42
C LEU A 7 37.23 5.41 -20.91
N VAL A 8 37.23 6.70 -21.28
CA VAL A 8 36.15 7.62 -20.93
C VAL A 8 34.82 7.17 -21.55
N GLY A 9 34.83 6.75 -22.82
CA GLY A 9 33.65 6.18 -23.47
C GLY A 9 33.10 4.94 -22.74
N ALA A 10 33.98 4.02 -22.34
CA ALA A 10 33.58 2.83 -21.58
C ALA A 10 32.98 3.20 -20.20
N THR A 11 33.59 4.13 -19.48
CA THR A 11 33.05 4.58 -18.17
C THR A 11 31.70 5.26 -18.29
N ALA A 12 31.47 6.06 -19.34
CA ALA A 12 30.19 6.71 -19.59
C ALA A 12 29.08 5.70 -19.90
N VAL A 13 29.39 4.66 -20.69
CA VAL A 13 28.43 3.59 -21.00
C VAL A 13 28.06 2.80 -19.75
N VAL A 14 29.04 2.46 -18.91
CA VAL A 14 28.80 1.77 -17.63
C VAL A 14 27.98 2.62 -16.67
N ALA A 15 28.27 3.92 -16.57
CA ALA A 15 27.50 4.85 -15.74
C ALA A 15 26.05 4.99 -16.22
N ALA A 16 25.82 5.09 -17.52
CA ALA A 16 24.48 5.13 -18.11
C ALA A 16 23.69 3.84 -17.83
N LEU A 17 24.33 2.67 -17.96
CA LEU A 17 23.72 1.37 -17.62
C LEU A 17 23.34 1.28 -16.14
N LEU A 18 24.21 1.76 -15.24
CA LEU A 18 23.93 1.79 -13.80
C LEU A 18 22.75 2.71 -13.46
N LEU A 19 22.65 3.87 -14.10
CA LEU A 19 21.53 4.79 -13.94
C LEU A 19 20.20 4.17 -14.41
N LEU A 20 20.20 3.48 -15.56
CA LEU A 20 19.01 2.79 -16.07
C LEU A 20 18.58 1.63 -15.16
N LEU A 21 19.53 0.87 -14.62
CA LEU A 21 19.25 -0.19 -13.65
C LEU A 21 18.69 0.36 -12.34
N ALA A 22 19.23 1.47 -11.84
CA ALA A 22 18.72 2.15 -10.66
C ALA A 22 17.29 2.66 -10.89
N TYR A 23 17.04 3.32 -12.02
CA TYR A 23 15.72 3.82 -12.41
C TYR A 23 14.70 2.69 -12.51
N ALA A 24 15.03 1.57 -13.18
CA ALA A 24 14.14 0.42 -13.29
C ALA A 24 13.81 -0.25 -11.94
N ARG A 25 14.73 -0.22 -10.97
CA ARG A 25 14.44 -0.70 -9.61
C ARG A 25 13.55 0.25 -8.83
N ILE A 26 13.75 1.55 -8.99
CA ILE A 26 12.92 2.57 -8.36
C ILE A 26 11.50 2.51 -8.91
N GLU A 27 11.33 2.40 -10.23
CA GLU A 27 10.01 2.26 -10.85
C GLU A 27 9.25 1.03 -10.36
N LYS A 28 9.88 -0.15 -10.30
CA LYS A 28 9.23 -1.35 -9.76
C LYS A 28 8.86 -1.23 -8.28
N GLY A 29 9.68 -0.52 -7.50
CA GLY A 29 9.36 -0.20 -6.11
C GLY A 29 8.14 0.72 -6.00
N TYR A 30 8.05 1.73 -6.87
CA TYR A 30 6.96 2.70 -6.94
C TYR A 30 5.65 2.10 -7.44
N THR A 31 5.69 1.25 -8.49
CA THR A 31 4.48 0.60 -9.00
C THR A 31 3.91 -0.37 -7.98
N GLY A 32 4.74 -1.18 -7.33
CA GLY A 32 4.29 -2.10 -6.29
C GLY A 32 3.70 -1.41 -5.06
N THR A 33 4.27 -0.28 -4.64
CA THR A 33 3.69 0.52 -3.54
C THR A 33 2.38 1.19 -3.96
N TYR A 34 2.34 1.80 -5.14
CA TYR A 34 1.11 2.42 -5.66
C TYR A 34 -0.04 1.41 -5.79
N ASP A 35 0.23 0.21 -6.29
CA ASP A 35 -0.77 -0.86 -6.41
C ASP A 35 -1.27 -1.31 -5.03
N CYS A 36 -0.39 -1.38 -4.03
CA CYS A 36 -0.77 -1.68 -2.65
C CYS A 36 -1.72 -0.61 -2.10
N TYR A 37 -1.35 0.68 -2.21
CA TYR A 37 -2.19 1.80 -1.75
C TYR A 37 -3.53 1.86 -2.46
N ARG A 38 -3.55 1.62 -3.78
CA ARG A 38 -4.79 1.53 -4.56
C ARG A 38 -5.68 0.40 -4.06
N ALA A 39 -5.11 -0.77 -3.77
CA ALA A 39 -5.86 -1.92 -3.29
C ALA A 39 -6.45 -1.69 -1.88
N VAL A 40 -5.66 -1.18 -0.93
CA VAL A 40 -6.19 -0.88 0.41
C VAL A 40 -7.25 0.23 0.41
N ASN A 41 -7.14 1.21 -0.50
CA ASN A 41 -8.19 2.23 -0.69
C ASN A 41 -9.50 1.62 -1.21
N GLY A 42 -9.42 0.73 -2.20
CA GLY A 42 -10.60 0.01 -2.69
C GLY A 42 -11.24 -0.84 -1.60
N GLU A 43 -10.43 -1.53 -0.80
CA GLU A 43 -10.89 -2.35 0.31
C GLU A 43 -11.54 -1.51 1.42
N ALA A 44 -10.96 -0.35 1.75
CA ALA A 44 -11.52 0.56 2.74
C ALA A 44 -12.91 1.06 2.34
N LEU A 45 -13.11 1.38 1.05
CA LEU A 45 -14.41 1.78 0.51
C LEU A 45 -15.42 0.62 0.53
N MET A 46 -14.97 -0.60 0.21
CA MET A 46 -15.82 -1.79 0.26
C MET A 46 -16.29 -2.07 1.69
N VAL A 47 -15.37 -2.00 2.67
CA VAL A 47 -15.67 -2.17 4.08
C VAL A 47 -16.58 -1.05 4.58
N SER A 48 -16.33 0.21 4.20
CA SER A 48 -17.16 1.34 4.63
C SER A 48 -18.60 1.22 4.15
N ASN A 49 -18.82 0.64 2.97
CA ASN A 49 -20.14 0.39 2.41
C ASN A 49 -20.84 -0.82 3.05
N ASN A 50 -20.11 -1.71 3.71
CA ASN A 50 -20.61 -2.97 4.27
C ASN A 50 -20.34 -3.11 5.78
N LEU A 51 -20.30 -2.00 6.52
CA LEU A 51 -20.00 -1.98 7.96
C LEU A 51 -20.92 -2.89 8.78
N SER A 52 -22.20 -2.96 8.43
CA SER A 52 -23.19 -3.82 9.12
C SER A 52 -22.83 -5.30 9.08
N ASN A 53 -22.12 -5.74 8.03
CA ASN A 53 -21.72 -7.13 7.82
C ASN A 53 -20.25 -7.38 8.17
N PHE A 54 -19.56 -6.44 8.83
CA PHE A 54 -18.14 -6.56 9.14
C PHE A 54 -17.79 -7.79 9.99
N ALA A 55 -18.75 -8.31 10.77
CA ALA A 55 -18.56 -9.53 11.53
C ALA A 55 -18.17 -10.73 10.64
N GLN A 56 -18.64 -10.76 9.38
CA GLN A 56 -18.37 -11.79 8.38
C GLN A 56 -17.18 -11.46 7.47
N TYR A 57 -16.59 -10.26 7.61
CA TYR A 57 -15.46 -9.86 6.79
C TYR A 57 -14.28 -10.81 7.03
N SER A 58 -13.75 -11.35 5.93
CA SER A 58 -12.54 -12.15 5.92
C SER A 58 -11.74 -11.83 4.66
N SER A 59 -10.42 -11.72 4.82
CA SER A 59 -9.48 -11.48 3.74
C SER A 59 -8.16 -12.16 4.09
N SER A 60 -7.55 -12.81 3.11
CA SER A 60 -6.21 -13.40 3.25
C SER A 60 -5.09 -12.40 2.96
N ARG A 61 -5.42 -11.23 2.42
CA ARG A 61 -4.46 -10.21 1.98
C ARG A 61 -4.44 -8.97 2.85
N PHE A 62 -5.58 -8.57 3.40
CA PHE A 62 -5.71 -7.31 4.11
C PHE A 62 -6.17 -7.53 5.55
N ARG A 63 -5.61 -6.75 6.47
CA ARG A 63 -6.09 -6.61 7.85
C ARG A 63 -6.90 -5.34 7.96
N VAL A 64 -8.11 -5.44 8.48
CA VAL A 64 -9.00 -4.30 8.65
C VAL A 64 -9.31 -4.11 10.12
N THR A 65 -9.17 -2.88 10.59
CA THR A 65 -9.51 -2.47 11.94
C THR A 65 -10.52 -1.32 11.88
N LEU A 66 -11.67 -1.51 12.52
CA LEU A 66 -12.67 -0.48 12.72
C LEU A 66 -12.47 0.14 14.10
N TYR A 67 -12.37 1.46 14.14
CA TYR A 67 -12.38 2.23 15.38
C TYR A 67 -13.68 3.01 15.45
N PHE A 68 -14.58 2.60 16.34
CA PHE A 68 -15.84 3.28 16.58
C PHE A 68 -15.61 4.43 17.57
N SER A 69 -16.31 5.55 17.37
CA SER A 69 -16.22 6.71 18.27
C SER A 69 -16.72 6.44 19.69
N ASN A 70 -17.46 5.35 19.90
CA ASN A 70 -17.88 4.87 21.22
C ASN A 70 -16.78 4.07 21.96
N GLY A 71 -15.57 3.99 21.40
CA GLY A 71 -14.42 3.28 21.98
C GLY A 71 -14.33 1.80 21.59
N THR A 72 -15.29 1.27 20.83
CA THR A 72 -15.24 -0.12 20.36
C THR A 72 -14.23 -0.27 19.23
N THR A 73 -13.45 -1.34 19.25
CA THR A 73 -12.53 -1.68 18.15
C THR A 73 -12.77 -3.09 17.66
N LEU A 74 -12.90 -3.25 16.34
CA LEU A 74 -13.07 -4.57 15.71
C LEU A 74 -11.98 -4.79 14.67
N THR A 75 -11.26 -5.92 14.78
CA THR A 75 -10.21 -6.29 13.83
C THR A 75 -10.54 -7.63 13.17
N ARG A 76 -10.38 -7.69 11.84
CA ARG A 76 -10.64 -8.88 11.02
C ARG A 76 -9.69 -8.93 9.81
N GLY A 77 -9.57 -10.11 9.20
CA GLY A 77 -8.76 -10.33 8.00
C GLY A 77 -7.40 -10.96 8.29
N ALA A 78 -6.41 -10.64 7.46
CA ALA A 78 -5.11 -11.30 7.44
C ALA A 78 -4.28 -10.99 8.70
N ILE A 79 -3.46 -11.95 9.12
CA ILE A 79 -2.42 -11.71 10.12
C ILE A 79 -1.17 -11.24 9.38
N LEU A 80 -0.97 -9.92 9.35
CA LEU A 80 0.19 -9.29 8.72
C LEU A 80 1.31 -9.11 9.75
N PRO A 81 2.45 -9.81 9.62
CA PRO A 81 3.61 -9.57 10.49
C PRO A 81 4.24 -8.19 10.26
N ARG A 82 4.11 -7.65 9.04
CA ARG A 82 4.47 -6.26 8.71
C ARG A 82 3.52 -5.72 7.64
N ALA A 83 2.88 -4.59 7.93
CA ALA A 83 2.10 -3.87 6.93
C ALA A 83 3.03 -3.10 5.99
N GLN A 84 2.83 -3.25 4.68
CA GLN A 84 3.55 -2.56 3.61
C GLN A 84 2.85 -1.27 3.19
N CYS A 85 1.52 -1.27 3.22
CA CYS A 85 0.71 -0.09 2.96
C CYS A 85 -0.49 -0.04 3.90
N TYR A 86 -1.03 1.16 4.09
CA TYR A 86 -2.22 1.36 4.90
C TYR A 86 -3.05 2.51 4.35
N THR A 87 -4.34 2.51 4.68
CA THR A 87 -5.21 3.66 4.46
C THR A 87 -6.20 3.82 5.60
N TYR A 88 -6.73 5.03 5.69
CA TYR A 88 -7.78 5.39 6.63
C TYR A 88 -8.96 5.94 5.87
N TYR A 89 -10.16 5.49 6.24
CA TYR A 89 -11.41 6.00 5.67
C TYR A 89 -12.38 6.30 6.80
N LEU A 90 -12.89 7.53 6.85
CA LEU A 90 -13.86 7.95 7.86
C LEU A 90 -15.27 7.80 7.30
N THR A 91 -16.13 7.13 8.05
CA THR A 91 -17.54 6.89 7.69
C THR A 91 -18.40 6.85 8.95
N SER A 92 -19.68 6.54 8.83
CA SER A 92 -20.59 6.31 9.95
C SER A 92 -21.37 5.01 9.77
N ASP A 93 -21.71 4.35 10.87
CA ASP A 93 -22.62 3.20 10.84
C ASP A 93 -24.08 3.63 10.61
N SER A 94 -25.01 2.67 10.52
CA SER A 94 -26.44 2.92 10.32
C SER A 94 -27.13 3.65 11.49
N ARG A 95 -26.45 3.79 12.63
CA ARG A 95 -26.92 4.48 13.83
C ARG A 95 -26.30 5.89 13.95
N GLY A 96 -25.47 6.29 12.99
CA GLY A 96 -24.77 7.58 12.98
C GLY A 96 -23.50 7.60 13.85
N VAL A 97 -23.02 6.45 14.33
CA VAL A 97 -21.75 6.36 15.08
C VAL A 97 -20.61 6.52 14.09
N LEU A 98 -19.68 7.45 14.36
CA LEU A 98 -18.50 7.65 13.53
C LEU A 98 -17.58 6.42 13.63
N VAL A 99 -17.10 5.96 12.49
CA VAL A 99 -16.20 4.81 12.36
C VAL A 99 -15.02 5.20 11.49
N LEU A 100 -13.82 5.09 12.06
CA LEU A 100 -12.58 5.13 11.31
C LEU A 100 -12.22 3.72 10.87
N VAL A 101 -12.23 3.48 9.57
CA VAL A 101 -11.78 2.24 8.95
C VAL A 101 -10.29 2.36 8.67
N LYS A 102 -9.48 1.50 9.27
CA LYS A 102 -8.07 1.32 8.92
C LYS A 102 -7.93 0.02 8.13
N VAL A 103 -7.32 0.08 6.97
CA VAL A 103 -6.95 -1.12 6.19
C VAL A 103 -5.45 -1.17 6.06
N GLU A 104 -4.88 -2.35 6.30
CA GLU A 104 -3.45 -2.66 6.19
C GLU A 104 -3.28 -3.81 5.19
N GLY A 105 -2.26 -3.71 4.33
CA GLY A 105 -1.85 -4.73 3.37
C GLY A 105 -0.36 -5.02 3.45
#